data_AF-A0A4Z0R880-F1
#
_entry.id   AF-A0A4Z0R880-F1
#
_cell.length_a   1.000
_cell.length_b   1.000
_cell.length_c   1.000
_cell.angle_alpha   90.00
_cell.angle_beta   90.00
_cell.angle_gamma   90.00
#
_symmetry.space_group_name_H-M   'P 1'
#
loop_
_entity.id
_entity.type
_entity.pdbx_description
1 polymer ?
#
loop_
_entity_poly.entity_id
_entity_poly.type
_entity_poly.pdbx_seq_one_letter_code
_entity_poly.pdbx_strand_id
1 'polypeptide(L)' 'MEKEYFGISISRCVNNSRPLVESIKPHQLCHFFCSNALEKGFTVAEVANIAGHSNIHTTLRYTNPSHTKMIEKVNSL' A
#
# COMPACT_ATOMS: atom_id res chain seq x y z
N MET A 1 -15.41 2.27 14.00
CA MET A 1 -15.95 3.14 12.92
C MET A 1 -14.92 3.46 11.83
N GLU A 2 -13.72 2.83 11.80
CA GLU A 2 -12.66 3.19 10.84
C GLU A 2 -12.20 2.03 9.92
N LYS A 3 -12.60 0.77 10.20
CA LYS A 3 -12.19 -0.42 9.43
C LYS A 3 -12.98 -0.63 8.11
N GLU A 4 -13.95 0.22 7.82
CA GLU A 4 -14.91 0.03 6.71
C GLU A 4 -14.54 0.82 5.43
N TYR A 5 -13.75 1.89 5.56
CA TYR A 5 -13.46 2.80 4.42
C TYR A 5 -12.52 2.20 3.36
N PHE A 6 -11.57 1.33 3.73
CA PHE A 6 -10.64 0.73 2.76
C PHE A 6 -11.29 -0.36 1.90
N GLY A 7 -12.19 -1.17 2.48
CA GLY A 7 -12.95 -2.18 1.75
C GLY A 7 -13.86 -1.58 0.67
N ILE A 8 -14.40 -0.39 0.93
CA ILE A 8 -15.26 0.33 -0.01
C ILE A 8 -14.45 0.98 -1.14
N SER A 9 -13.30 1.59 -0.83
CA SER A 9 -12.53 2.34 -1.84
C SER A 9 -11.82 1.44 -2.86
N ILE A 10 -11.27 0.30 -2.42
CA ILE A 10 -10.61 -0.67 -3.31
C ILE A 10 -11.63 -1.40 -4.19
N SER A 11 -12.76 -1.83 -3.61
CA SER A 11 -13.84 -2.48 -4.37
C SER A 11 -14.44 -1.55 -5.43
N ARG A 12 -14.56 -0.24 -5.12
CA ARG A 12 -15.15 0.74 -6.06
C ARG A 12 -14.22 1.06 -7.24
N CYS A 13 -12.90 1.10 -7.03
CA CYS A 13 -11.93 1.26 -8.13
C CYS A 13 -11.89 0.03 -9.05
N VAL A 14 -12.00 -1.18 -8.49
CA VAL A 14 -12.03 -2.45 -9.24
C VAL A 14 -13.29 -2.58 -10.11
N ASN A 15 -14.45 -2.15 -9.63
CA ASN A 15 -15.72 -2.30 -10.35
C ASN A 15 -15.92 -1.33 -11.53
N ASN A 16 -15.19 -0.20 -11.59
CA ASN A 16 -15.36 0.83 -12.63
C ASN A 16 -14.47 0.63 -13.87
N SER A 17 -13.65 -0.44 -13.94
CA SER A 17 -12.67 -0.66 -15.01
C SER A 17 -12.80 -2.06 -15.64
N ARG A 18 -13.98 -2.40 -16.17
CA ARG A 18 -14.18 -3.62 -16.97
C ARG A 18 -13.71 -3.36 -18.41
N PRO A 19 -12.62 -3.99 -18.91
CA PRO A 19 -12.46 -5.46 -18.96
C PRO A 19 -11.05 -6.02 -18.63
N LEU A 20 -10.13 -5.25 -18.01
CA LEU A 20 -8.75 -5.68 -17.77
C LEU A 20 -8.52 -6.39 -16.41
N VAL A 21 -9.56 -6.50 -15.57
CA VAL A 21 -9.43 -6.76 -14.13
C VAL A 21 -9.79 -8.20 -13.73
N GLU A 22 -10.15 -9.09 -14.67
CA GLU A 22 -10.61 -10.46 -14.36
C GLU A 22 -9.57 -11.34 -13.64
N SER A 23 -8.28 -10.94 -13.61
CA SER A 23 -7.19 -11.70 -12.97
C SER A 23 -6.56 -11.00 -11.76
N ILE A 24 -6.90 -9.73 -11.48
CA ILE A 24 -6.24 -8.99 -10.39
C ILE A 24 -6.90 -9.32 -9.06
N LYS A 25 -6.18 -10.02 -8.19
CA LYS A 25 -6.68 -10.33 -6.85
C LYS A 25 -6.66 -9.06 -5.97
N PRO A 26 -7.66 -8.84 -5.11
CA PRO A 26 -7.68 -7.69 -4.19
C PRO A 26 -6.38 -7.52 -3.37
N HIS A 27 -5.73 -8.63 -3.02
CA HIS A 27 -4.45 -8.62 -2.32
C HIS A 27 -3.31 -7.98 -3.13
N GLN A 28 -3.30 -8.14 -4.46
CA GLN A 28 -2.28 -7.52 -5.33
C GLN A 28 -2.42 -6.00 -5.37
N LEU A 29 -3.66 -5.50 -5.39
CA LEU A 29 -3.93 -4.07 -5.33
C LEU A 29 -3.58 -3.49 -3.97
N CYS A 30 -3.85 -4.22 -2.88
CA CYS A 30 -3.41 -3.83 -1.53
C CYS A 30 -1.87 -3.76 -1.45
N HIS A 31 -1.17 -4.74 -2.03
CA HIS A 31 0.29 -4.73 -2.17
C HIS A 31 0.78 -3.49 -2.92
N PHE A 32 0.24 -3.25 -4.12
CA PHE A 32 0.62 -2.11 -4.94
C PHE A 32 0.40 -0.78 -4.22
N PHE A 33 -0.76 -0.61 -3.59
CA PHE A 33 -1.09 0.59 -2.83
C PHE A 33 -0.12 0.83 -1.67
N CYS A 34 0.07 -0.18 -0.80
CA CYS A 34 0.89 -0.03 0.40
C CYS A 34 2.36 0.21 0.06
N SER A 35 2.91 -0.50 -0.94
CA SER A 35 4.29 -0.27 -1.40
C SER A 35 4.47 1.13 -1.97
N ASN A 36 3.56 1.60 -2.82
CA ASN A 36 3.65 2.93 -3.42
C ASN A 36 3.45 4.07 -2.39
N ALA A 37 2.58 3.89 -1.40
CA ALA A 37 2.39 4.87 -0.33
C ALA A 37 3.69 5.07 0.48
N LEU A 38 4.37 3.97 0.84
CA LEU A 38 5.67 4.03 1.52
C LEU A 38 6.73 4.72 0.66
N GLU A 39 6.77 4.46 -0.64
CA GLU A 39 7.71 5.14 -1.55
C GLU A 39 7.45 6.64 -1.67
N LYS A 40 6.20 7.08 -1.56
CA LYS A 40 5.82 8.50 -1.55
C LYS A 40 6.07 9.20 -0.21
N GLY A 41 6.62 8.50 0.78
CA GLY A 41 7.02 9.09 2.06
C GLY A 41 5.99 8.97 3.18
N PHE A 42 4.92 8.19 3.00
CA PHE A 42 4.04 7.85 4.11
C PHE A 42 4.79 6.97 5.13
N THR A 43 4.48 7.15 6.41
CA THR A 43 5.01 6.30 7.47
C THR A 43 4.32 4.93 7.47
N VAL A 44 5.00 3.93 8.02
CA VAL A 44 4.45 2.57 8.18
C VAL A 44 3.17 2.59 9.02
N ALA A 45 3.08 3.47 10.02
CA ALA A 45 1.90 3.61 10.86
C ALA A 45 0.70 4.18 10.10
N GLU A 46 0.90 5.23 9.29
CA GLU A 46 -0.15 5.80 8.44
C GLU A 46 -0.68 4.78 7.44
N VAL A 47 0.23 4.06 6.76
CA VAL A 47 -0.16 3.01 5.80
C VAL A 47 -0.88 1.86 6.49
N ALA A 48 -0.44 1.45 7.69
CA ALA A 48 -1.12 0.42 8.48
C ALA A 48 -2.54 0.83 8.86
N ASN A 49 -2.72 2.10 9.25
CA ASN A 49 -4.02 2.64 9.60
C ASN A 49 -4.96 2.69 8.39
N ILE A 50 -4.47 3.19 7.23
CA ILE A 50 -5.25 3.25 5.98
C ILE A 50 -5.63 1.85 5.49
N ALA A 51 -4.71 0.88 5.57
CA ALA A 51 -4.96 -0.51 5.17
C ALA A 51 -5.81 -1.30 6.19
N GLY A 52 -6.12 -0.73 7.35
CA GLY A 52 -6.89 -1.39 8.41
C GLY A 52 -6.14 -2.55 9.09
N HIS A 53 -4.81 -2.56 9.04
CA HIS A 53 -3.99 -3.60 9.65
C HIS A 53 -4.00 -3.45 11.17
N SER A 54 -4.45 -4.49 11.86
CA SER A 54 -4.43 -4.52 13.33
C SER A 54 -3.03 -4.83 13.89
N ASN A 55 -2.11 -5.28 13.03
CA ASN A 55 -0.71 -5.53 13.38
C ASN A 55 0.20 -4.75 12.42
N ILE A 56 1.00 -3.82 12.93
CA ILE A 56 1.91 -3.01 12.13
C ILE A 56 2.94 -3.84 11.35
N HIS A 57 3.31 -5.02 11.87
CA HIS A 57 4.26 -5.91 11.22
C HIS A 57 3.75 -6.44 9.88
N THR A 58 2.43 -6.50 9.65
CA THR A 58 1.91 -6.90 8.32
C THR A 58 2.17 -5.82 7.28
N THR A 59 2.21 -4.55 7.70
CA THR A 59 2.56 -3.42 6.82
C THR A 59 4.06 -3.37 6.50
N LEU A 60 4.91 -3.82 7.42
CA LEU A 60 6.36 -3.91 7.17
C LEU A 60 6.70 -4.82 5.98
N ARG A 61 5.84 -5.79 5.62
CA ARG A 61 6.03 -6.60 4.41
C ARG A 61 6.05 -5.76 3.11
N TYR A 62 5.47 -4.57 3.12
CA TYR A 62 5.45 -3.69 1.95
C TYR A 62 6.65 -2.75 1.88
N THR A 63 7.51 -2.71 2.92
CA THR A 63 8.75 -1.93 2.84
C THR A 63 9.66 -2.58 1.81
N ASN A 64 10.02 -1.84 0.76
CA ASN A 64 10.95 -2.29 -0.26
C ASN A 64 12.26 -1.49 -0.16
N PRO A 65 13.13 -1.79 0.83
CA PRO A 65 14.40 -1.10 0.97
C PRO A 65 15.34 -1.54 -0.16
N SER A 66 15.39 -0.75 -1.24
CA SER A 66 16.46 -0.88 -2.23
C SER A 66 17.73 -0.23 -1.67
N HIS A 67 18.84 -0.97 -1.67
CA HIS A 67 20.13 -0.49 -1.21
C HIS A 67 20.54 0.82 -1.93
N THR A 68 20.31 0.89 -3.23
CA THR A 68 20.56 2.09 -4.05
C THR A 68 19.72 3.28 -3.60
N LYS A 69 18.40 3.09 -3.40
CA LYS A 69 17.50 4.16 -2.95
C LYS A 69 17.88 4.66 -1.55
N MET A 70 18.37 3.78 -0.67
CA MET A 70 18.84 4.18 0.66
C MET A 70 20.11 5.04 0.57
N ILE A 71 21.08 4.64 -0.26
CA ILE A 71 22.30 5.42 -0.49
C ILE A 71 21.97 6.79 -1.08
N GLU A 72 21.12 6.86 -2.11
CA GLU A 72 20.67 8.13 -2.70
C GLU A 72 20.05 9.06 -1.65
N LYS A 73 19.19 8.50 -0.79
CA LYS A 73 18.52 9.27 0.26
C LYS A 73 19.48 9.78 1.32
N VAL A 74 20.49 8.99 1.70
CA VAL A 74 21.58 9.42 2.61
C VAL A 74 22.44 10.50 1.96
N ASN A 75 22.75 10.38 0.66
CA ASN A 75 23.52 11.38 -0.07
C ASN A 75 22.76 12.70 -0.30
N SER A 76 21.43 12.69 -0.18
CA SER A 76 20.58 13.88 -0.28
C SER A 76 20.35 14.61 1.06
N LEU A 77 20.90 14.11 2.17
CA LEU A 77 20.89 14.78 3.47
C LEU A 77 22.06 15.77 3.58
#